data_AF-A0A7Y6I8Z8-F1
#
_entry.id   AF-A0A7Y6I8Z8-F1
#
_cell.length_a   1.000
_cell.length_b   1.000
_cell.length_c   1.000
_cell.angle_alpha   90.00
_cell.angle_beta   90.00
_cell.angle_gamma   90.00
#
_symmetry.space_group_name_H-M   'P 1'
#
loop_
_entity.id
_entity.type
_entity.pdbx_description
1 polymer ?
#
loop_
_entity_poly.entity_id
_entity_poly.type
_entity_poly.pdbx_seq_one_letter_code
_entity_poly.pdbx_strand_id
1 'polypeptide(L)'
;MKGVHGREFRRILAARDGSRCFYCGTPFEDPAGEATFDHYVPVALWVTRRHSEPWNVVLACWPCNNRKGDLLPWPLVWLLLARFRAQAALERAA
;
A
#
# COMPACT_ATOMS: atom_id res chain seq x y z
N MET A 1 6.02 7.21 12.25
CA MET A 1 6.29 5.83 12.71
C MET A 1 7.81 5.59 12.82
N LYS A 2 8.47 6.06 13.88
CA LYS A 2 9.92 5.82 14.11
C LYS A 2 10.14 5.24 15.51
N GLY A 3 11.28 4.58 15.73
CA GLY A 3 11.63 4.02 17.04
C GLY A 3 10.71 2.88 17.49
N VAL A 4 10.50 2.76 18.81
CA VAL A 4 9.74 1.65 19.43
C VAL A 4 8.34 1.50 18.84
N HIS A 5 7.61 2.61 18.67
CA HIS A 5 6.27 2.63 18.07
C HIS A 5 6.26 2.08 16.64
N GLY A 6 7.30 2.34 15.86
CA GLY A 6 7.43 1.80 14.50
C GLY A 6 7.64 0.30 14.50
N ARG A 7 8.47 -0.24 15.40
CA ARG A 7 8.68 -1.68 15.52
C ARG A 7 7.40 -2.41 15.91
N GLU A 8 6.68 -1.88 16.89
CA GLU A 8 5.43 -2.48 17.35
C GLU A 8 4.37 -2.48 16.25
N PHE A 9 4.26 -1.38 15.51
CA PHE A 9 3.32 -1.31 14.40
C PHE A 9 3.66 -2.30 13.28
N ARG A 10 4.94 -2.60 13.01
CA ARG A 10 5.32 -3.68 12.07
C ARG A 10 4.86 -5.04 12.55
N ARG A 11 4.95 -5.33 13.85
CA ARG A 11 4.45 -6.59 14.42
C ARG A 11 2.94 -6.72 14.27
N ILE A 12 2.20 -5.64 14.50
CA ILE A 12 0.75 -5.60 14.31
C ILE A 12 0.40 -5.90 12.84
N LEU A 13 1.08 -5.25 11.88
CA LEU A 13 0.85 -5.53 10.47
C LEU A 13 1.25 -6.95 10.06
N ALA A 14 2.37 -7.47 10.59
CA ALA A 14 2.80 -8.84 10.34
C ALA A 14 1.80 -9.88 10.88
N ALA A 15 1.18 -9.61 12.04
CA ALA A 15 0.11 -10.46 12.57
C ALA A 15 -1.16 -10.40 11.70
N ARG A 16 -1.47 -9.25 11.10
CA ARG A 16 -2.63 -9.08 10.21
C ARG A 16 -2.45 -9.74 8.84
N ASP A 17 -1.31 -9.47 8.20
CA ASP A 17 -1.09 -9.77 6.76
C ASP A 17 -0.12 -10.95 6.53
N GLY A 18 0.57 -11.37 7.59
CA GLY A 18 1.68 -12.32 7.57
C GLY A 18 3.06 -11.64 7.55
N SER A 19 4.06 -12.32 8.10
CA SER A 19 5.46 -11.88 8.10
C SER A 19 6.13 -12.07 6.73
N ARG A 20 5.64 -11.35 5.71
CA ARG A 20 6.19 -11.38 4.35
C ARG A 20 5.98 -10.06 3.63
N CYS A 21 6.77 -9.80 2.59
CA CYS A 21 6.59 -8.67 1.71
C CYS A 21 5.24 -8.76 0.98
N PHE A 22 4.43 -7.71 1.05
CA PHE A 22 3.13 -7.63 0.38
C PHE A 22 3.24 -7.80 -1.14
N TYR A 23 4.35 -7.35 -1.75
CA TYR A 23 4.51 -7.34 -3.21
C TYR A 23 5.13 -8.62 -3.77
N CYS A 24 6.26 -9.08 -3.22
CA CYS A 24 6.99 -10.24 -3.74
C CYS A 24 6.77 -11.52 -2.94
N GLY A 25 6.09 -11.46 -1.79
CA GLY A 25 5.83 -12.62 -0.95
C GLY A 25 7.03 -13.15 -0.17
N THR A 26 8.22 -12.56 -0.32
CA THR A 26 9.43 -12.97 0.43
C THR A 26 9.17 -12.87 1.93
N PRO A 27 9.41 -13.95 2.71
CA PRO A 27 9.20 -13.93 4.15
C PRO A 27 10.19 -13.00 4.85
N PHE A 28 9.77 -12.44 5.98
CA PHE A 28 10.64 -11.75 6.93
C PHE A 28 10.85 -12.63 8.14
N GLU A 29 12.10 -12.85 8.54
CA GLU A 29 12.41 -13.57 9.78
C GLU A 29 12.12 -12.67 10.98
N ASP A 30 12.58 -11.42 10.92
CA ASP A 30 12.19 -10.34 11.82
C ASP A 30 11.51 -9.18 11.05
N PRO A 31 10.17 -9.19 10.89
CA PRO A 31 9.46 -8.10 10.24
C PRO A 31 9.63 -6.76 10.99
N ALA A 32 9.92 -6.76 12.29
CA ALA A 32 10.11 -5.53 13.05
C ALA A 32 11.44 -4.82 12.71
N GLY A 33 12.45 -5.57 12.27
CA GLY A 33 13.74 -5.08 11.82
C GLY A 33 13.83 -4.87 10.31
N GLU A 34 13.34 -5.83 9.53
CA GLU A 34 13.59 -5.94 8.08
C GLU A 34 12.57 -5.19 7.22
N ALA A 35 11.29 -5.22 7.62
CA ALA A 35 10.23 -4.70 6.77
C ALA A 35 10.21 -3.17 6.78
N THR A 36 9.92 -2.58 5.63
CA THR A 36 9.57 -1.16 5.51
C THR A 36 8.05 -1.00 5.50
N PHE A 37 7.58 0.20 5.88
CA PHE A 37 6.19 0.58 5.65
C PHE A 37 6.04 1.15 4.26
N ASP A 38 5.01 0.71 3.55
CA ASP A 38 4.57 1.32 2.32
C ASP A 38 3.10 1.72 2.41
N HIS A 39 2.76 2.84 1.79
CA HIS A 39 1.39 3.28 1.64
C HIS A 39 0.82 2.66 0.37
N TYR A 40 -0.18 1.77 0.52
CA TYR A 40 -0.79 1.06 -0.60
C TYR A 40 -1.34 2.02 -1.65
N VAL A 41 -2.06 3.05 -1.21
CA VAL A 41 -2.35 4.25 -2.01
C VAL A 41 -1.27 5.31 -1.72
N PRO A 42 -0.52 5.77 -2.73
CA PRO A 42 0.53 6.78 -2.55
C PRO A 42 0.02 8.07 -1.93
N VAL A 43 0.77 8.61 -0.97
CA VAL A 43 0.42 9.88 -0.30
C VAL A 43 0.37 11.04 -1.30
N ALA A 44 1.28 11.04 -2.30
CA ALA A 44 1.32 12.05 -3.36
C ALA A 44 0.01 12.17 -4.16
N LEU A 45 -0.79 11.09 -4.21
CA LEU A 45 -2.07 11.05 -4.91
C LEU A 45 -3.26 11.28 -3.98
N TRP A 46 -3.08 11.16 -2.67
CA TRP A 46 -4.16 11.28 -1.71
C TRP A 46 -3.70 11.85 -0.36
N VAL A 47 -3.41 13.15 -0.36
CA VAL A 47 -2.99 13.91 0.83
C VAL A 47 -4.20 14.18 1.74
N THR A 48 -4.68 13.14 2.40
CA THR A 48 -5.68 13.26 3.48
C THR A 48 -5.02 13.06 4.84
N ARG A 49 -5.66 13.50 5.93
CA ARG A 49 -5.18 13.14 7.28
C ARG A 49 -5.19 11.63 7.56
N ARG A 50 -5.82 10.84 6.69
CA ARG A 50 -6.01 9.38 6.85
C ARG A 50 -4.99 8.53 6.07
N HIS A 51 -4.04 9.14 5.37
CA HIS A 51 -3.09 8.38 4.55
C HIS A 51 -2.23 7.39 5.36
N SER A 52 -1.97 7.68 6.64
CA SER A 52 -1.18 6.85 7.56
C SER A 52 -2.02 5.85 8.37
N GLU A 53 -3.31 5.73 8.08
CA GLU A 53 -4.19 4.78 8.77
C GLU A 53 -3.80 3.32 8.44
N PRO A 54 -3.99 2.37 9.37
CA PRO A 54 -3.56 0.99 9.18
C PRO A 54 -4.09 0.31 7.91
N TRP A 55 -5.29 0.69 7.43
CA TRP A 55 -5.85 0.14 6.20
C TRP A 55 -5.07 0.52 4.94
N ASN A 56 -4.28 1.59 4.97
CA ASN A 56 -3.46 2.04 3.84
C ASN A 56 -1.99 1.65 3.97
N VAL A 57 -1.59 0.95 5.03
CA VAL A 57 -0.19 0.63 5.30
C VAL A 57 0.03 -0.87 5.20
N VAL A 58 1.06 -1.26 4.45
CA VAL A 58 1.49 -2.66 4.27
C VAL A 58 2.98 -2.81 4.57
N LEU A 59 3.41 -4.04 4.84
CA LEU A 59 4.83 -4.39 4.96
C LEU A 59 5.43 -4.71 3.59
N ALA A 60 6.56 -4.07 3.27
CA ALA A 60 7.27 -4.31 2.01
C ALA A 60 8.79 -4.38 2.24
N CYS A 61 9.49 -5.20 1.46
CA CYS A 61 10.95 -5.14 1.43
C CYS A 61 11.39 -3.85 0.73
N TRP A 62 12.57 -3.34 1.09
CA TRP A 62 13.08 -2.09 0.53
C TRP A 62 13.11 -2.06 -1.00
N PRO A 63 13.57 -3.12 -1.71
CA PRO A 63 13.59 -3.10 -3.18
C PRO A 63 12.20 -2.96 -3.82
N CYS A 64 11.18 -3.66 -3.28
CA CYS A 64 9.83 -3.58 -3.81
C CYS A 64 9.18 -2.23 -3.48
N ASN A 65 9.34 -1.76 -2.24
CA ASN A 65 8.83 -0.45 -1.83
C ASN A 65 9.41 0.67 -2.71
N ASN A 66 10.73 0.69 -2.88
CA ASN A 66 11.41 1.69 -3.72
C ASN A 66 11.01 1.59 -5.20
N ARG A 67 10.78 0.36 -5.72
CA ARG A 67 10.30 0.16 -7.09
C ARG A 67 8.88 0.67 -7.30
N LYS A 68 7.99 0.51 -6.31
CA LYS A 68 6.63 1.05 -6.38
C LYS A 68 6.66 2.58 -6.35
N GLY A 69 7.38 3.16 -5.40
CA GLY A 69 7.38 4.60 -5.18
C GLY A 69 5.95 5.17 -5.07
N ASP A 70 5.69 6.23 -5.83
CA ASP A 70 4.39 6.91 -5.87
C ASP A 70 3.42 6.35 -6.93
N LEU A 71 3.68 5.17 -7.47
CA LEU A 71 2.78 4.51 -8.41
C LEU A 71 1.58 3.90 -7.68
N LEU A 72 0.39 4.09 -8.25
CA LEU A 72 -0.80 3.33 -7.86
C LEU A 72 -0.63 1.85 -8.24
N PRO A 73 -1.04 0.92 -7.36
CA PRO A 73 -1.13 -0.49 -7.71
C PRO A 73 -1.99 -0.69 -8.97
N TRP A 74 -1.52 -1.52 -9.90
CA TRP A 74 -2.22 -1.79 -11.17
C TRP A 74 -3.69 -2.20 -11.01
N PRO A 75 -4.07 -3.05 -10.03
CA PRO A 75 -5.48 -3.37 -9.81
C PRO A 75 -6.36 -2.13 -9.56
N LEU A 76 -5.87 -1.16 -8.78
CA LEU A 76 -6.56 0.11 -8.54
C LEU A 76 -6.67 0.94 -9.81
N VAL A 77 -5.58 1.07 -10.58
CA VAL A 77 -5.59 1.79 -11.86
C VAL A 77 -6.64 1.18 -12.80
N TRP A 78 -6.69 -0.14 -12.89
CA TRP A 78 -7.61 -0.85 -13.77
C TRP A 78 -9.08 -0.64 -13.35
N LEU A 79 -9.38 -0.73 -12.05
CA LEU A 79 -10.71 -0.44 -11.50
C LEU A 79 -11.17 1.00 -11.78
N LEU A 80 -10.27 1.97 -11.59
CA LEU A 80 -10.57 3.38 -11.87
C LEU A 80 -10.84 3.59 -13.35
N LEU A 81 -10.00 3.07 -14.23
CA LEU A 81 -10.19 3.16 -15.68
C LEU A 81 -11.51 2.50 -16.13
N ALA A 82 -11.84 1.32 -15.60
CA ALA A 82 -13.10 0.65 -15.88
C ALA A 82 -14.30 1.50 -15.44
N ARG A 83 -14.25 2.05 -14.22
CA ARG A 83 -15.33 2.87 -13.65
C ARG A 83 -15.55 4.18 -14.40
N PHE A 84 -14.49 4.89 -14.78
CA PHE A 84 -14.62 6.18 -15.47
C PHE A 84 -14.95 6.03 -16.96
N ARG A 85 -14.47 4.97 -17.62
CA ARG A 85 -14.90 4.67 -18.99
C ARG A 85 -16.38 4.36 -19.07
N ALA A 86 -16.90 3.57 -18.14
CA ALA A 86 -18.33 3.27 -18.07
C ALA A 86 -19.18 4.55 -17.90
N GLN A 87 -18.75 5.47 -17.02
CA GLN A 87 -19.44 6.74 -16.83
C GLN A 87 -19.44 7.61 -18.08
N ALA A 88 -18.27 7.78 -18.71
CA ALA A 88 -18.15 8.58 -19.91
C ALA A 88 -18.92 8.00 -21.10
N ALA A 89 -19.20 6.69 -21.11
CA ALA A 89 -20.07 6.07 -22.11
C ALA A 89 -21.55 6.38 -21.84
N LEU A 90 -21.98 6.33 -20.58
CA LEU A 90 -23.34 6.71 -20.17
C LEU A 90 -23.63 8.18 -20.46
N GLU A 91 -22.70 9.08 -20.13
CA GLU A 91 -22.83 10.53 -20.38
C GLU A 91 -22.89 10.89 -21.86
N ARG A 92 -22.32 10.09 -22.77
CA ARG A 92 -22.41 10.30 -24.22
C ARG A 92 -23.68 9.73 -24.85
N ALA A 93 -24.32 8.78 -24.18
CA ALA A 93 -25.54 8.13 -24.66
C ALA A 93 -26.81 8.85 -24.18
N ALA A 94 -26.67 9.76 -23.20
CA ALA A 94 -27.68 10.69 -22.73
C ALA A 94 -27.66 11.98 -23.57
#